data_AF-A0A9D4TKT2-F1
#
_entry.id   AF-A0A9D4TKT2-F1
#
_cell.length_a   1.000
_cell.length_b   1.000
_cell.length_c   1.000
_cell.angle_alpha   90.00
_cell.angle_beta   90.00
_cell.angle_gamma   90.00
#
_symmetry.space_group_name_H-M   'P 1'
#
loop_
_entity.id
_entity.type
_entity.pdbx_description
1 polymer ?
#
loop_
_entity_poly.entity_id
_entity_poly.type
_entity_poly.pdbx_seq_one_letter_code
_entity_poly.pdbx_strand_id
1 'polypeptide(L)'
;MVVAALSAAQPATHLSRQFFGVTRCLAALPRRHSARGRSRLTVQANELNHWADRSNYDSHDSDSWQWSQFDKDTADTLLRVLTAKAVKRLLHQLMELDQFKAQWFNNYCSEHPPADGDKFLLRLFKAPSVVVREVTTGTDHTIDPANLAHRVIQIRADMAQTLVELPKYIELQNTEVLRQHLTASTYLSGSSEQGYKERRGYYRGRPQSK
;
A
#
# COMPACT_ATOMS: atom_id res chain seq x y z
N MET A 1 -54.74 13.30 -7.43
CA MET A 1 -53.82 14.12 -8.25
C MET A 1 -53.03 13.18 -9.13
N VAL A 2 -53.10 13.42 -10.44
CA VAL A 2 -52.65 12.54 -11.53
C VAL A 2 -51.23 12.92 -11.96
N VAL A 3 -50.52 11.88 -12.41
CA VAL A 3 -49.20 11.76 -13.06
C VAL A 3 -48.90 12.81 -14.15
N ALA A 4 -47.64 13.24 -14.26
CA ALA A 4 -46.78 13.12 -15.47
C ALA A 4 -45.74 14.24 -15.60
N ALA A 5 -44.47 13.82 -15.74
CA ALA A 5 -43.31 14.65 -15.99
C ALA A 5 -43.25 15.17 -17.44
N LEU A 6 -42.88 16.43 -17.61
CA LEU A 6 -42.53 17.03 -18.89
C LEU A 6 -41.04 16.85 -19.18
N SER A 7 -40.76 16.09 -20.24
CA SER A 7 -39.47 15.97 -20.91
C SER A 7 -39.31 17.13 -21.90
N ALA A 8 -38.20 17.86 -21.81
CA ALA A 8 -37.77 18.80 -22.84
C ALA A 8 -36.25 18.70 -23.00
N ALA A 9 -35.84 18.14 -24.13
CA ALA A 9 -34.46 18.06 -24.57
C ALA A 9 -34.39 18.67 -25.98
N GLN A 10 -33.44 19.59 -26.22
CA GLN A 10 -32.83 19.88 -27.52
C GLN A 10 -31.70 20.96 -27.42
N PRO A 11 -30.81 21.12 -28.42
CA PRO A 11 -29.41 20.70 -28.30
C PRO A 11 -28.37 21.79 -28.61
N ALA A 12 -27.12 21.54 -28.23
CA ALA A 12 -25.96 22.35 -28.62
C ALA A 12 -25.34 21.85 -29.93
N THR A 13 -24.99 22.83 -30.76
CA THR A 13 -24.45 22.78 -32.11
C THR A 13 -22.96 22.44 -32.13
N HIS A 14 -22.51 21.65 -33.11
CA HIS A 14 -21.10 21.67 -33.55
C HIS A 14 -21.00 21.46 -35.07
N LEU A 15 -20.35 22.41 -35.73
CA LEU A 15 -20.00 22.44 -37.15
C LEU A 15 -18.65 21.73 -37.37
N SER A 16 -18.53 20.96 -38.45
CA SER A 16 -17.36 20.90 -39.38
C SER A 16 -17.54 19.70 -40.33
N ARG A 17 -17.87 19.96 -41.60
CA ARG A 17 -16.98 20.02 -42.78
C ARG A 17 -16.45 18.66 -43.27
N GLN A 18 -17.22 18.13 -44.23
CA GLN A 18 -16.86 17.45 -45.49
C GLN A 18 -15.37 17.20 -45.79
N PHE A 19 -15.03 16.00 -46.30
CA PHE A 19 -14.77 15.72 -47.72
C PHE A 19 -14.54 14.22 -47.97
N PHE A 20 -15.33 13.63 -48.87
CA PHE A 20 -15.05 12.36 -49.54
C PHE A 20 -14.36 12.66 -50.87
N GLY A 21 -13.41 11.81 -51.30
CA GLY A 21 -12.84 11.88 -52.63
C GLY A 21 -11.79 10.81 -52.91
N VAL A 22 -12.22 9.69 -53.47
CA VAL A 22 -11.43 8.55 -53.96
C VAL A 22 -11.01 8.81 -55.40
N THR A 23 -9.74 8.58 -55.79
CA THR A 23 -9.39 7.77 -56.98
C THR A 23 -7.88 7.48 -57.14
N ARG A 24 -7.59 6.16 -57.20
CA ARG A 24 -6.63 5.39 -58.02
C ARG A 24 -5.35 6.07 -58.58
N CYS A 25 -4.21 5.41 -58.34
CA CYS A 25 -3.23 5.06 -59.38
C CYS A 25 -2.42 3.82 -58.95
N LEU A 26 -2.48 2.75 -59.75
CA LEU A 26 -1.62 1.57 -59.67
C LEU A 26 -0.26 1.92 -60.28
N ALA A 27 0.82 1.78 -59.51
CA ALA A 27 2.18 1.78 -60.07
C ALA A 27 3.13 0.92 -59.22
N ALA A 28 3.58 -0.17 -59.86
CA ALA A 28 4.86 -0.88 -59.71
C ALA A 28 5.47 -1.07 -58.30
N LEU A 29 5.39 -2.30 -57.81
CA LEU A 29 6.29 -2.87 -56.80
C LEU A 29 7.75 -2.88 -57.31
N PRO A 30 8.74 -2.35 -56.57
CA PRO A 30 10.11 -2.77 -56.74
C PRO A 30 10.35 -4.10 -56.00
N ARG A 31 11.00 -5.01 -56.74
CA ARG A 31 11.46 -6.33 -56.34
C ARG A 31 12.14 -6.38 -54.98
N ARG A 32 11.78 -7.42 -54.22
CA ARG A 32 12.59 -7.98 -53.12
C ARG A 32 14.03 -8.23 -53.59
N HIS A 33 14.98 -7.58 -52.93
CA HIS A 33 16.30 -8.16 -52.69
C HIS A 33 16.41 -8.47 -51.20
N SER A 34 16.28 -9.77 -50.89
CA SER A 34 16.61 -10.35 -49.60
C SER A 34 18.13 -10.26 -49.40
N ALA A 35 18.62 -9.16 -48.86
CA ALA A 35 19.90 -9.15 -48.17
C ALA A 35 19.68 -9.70 -46.76
N ARG A 36 20.01 -10.98 -46.55
CA ARG A 36 20.16 -11.57 -45.21
C ARG A 36 21.36 -10.93 -44.53
N GLY A 37 21.20 -9.70 -44.07
CA GLY A 37 22.04 -9.14 -43.01
C GLY A 37 21.64 -9.81 -41.71
N ARG A 38 22.58 -10.48 -41.03
CA ARG A 38 22.40 -10.93 -39.65
C ARG A 38 22.13 -9.68 -38.79
N SER A 39 20.87 -9.35 -38.55
CA SER A 39 20.47 -8.40 -37.54
C SER A 39 20.81 -9.01 -36.18
N ARG A 40 21.99 -8.65 -35.67
CA ARG A 40 22.31 -8.85 -34.27
C ARG A 40 21.36 -7.94 -33.50
N LEU A 41 20.36 -8.52 -32.84
CA LEU A 41 19.55 -7.83 -31.83
C LEU A 41 20.50 -7.40 -30.72
N THR A 42 21.12 -6.23 -30.85
CA THR A 42 21.64 -5.51 -29.71
C THR A 42 20.43 -4.97 -28.98
N VAL A 43 19.90 -5.75 -28.04
CA VAL A 43 19.02 -5.22 -27.00
C VAL A 43 19.83 -4.09 -26.37
N GLN A 44 19.47 -2.85 -26.66
CA GLN A 44 20.07 -1.71 -25.97
C GLN A 44 19.75 -1.92 -24.49
N ALA A 45 20.78 -2.20 -23.70
CA ALA A 45 20.67 -2.43 -22.26
C ALA A 45 20.07 -1.22 -21.49
N ASN A 46 19.72 -0.14 -22.18
CA ASN A 46 19.14 1.07 -21.62
C ASN A 46 17.61 1.06 -21.53
N GLU A 47 16.89 0.26 -22.33
CA GLU A 47 15.42 0.22 -22.23
C GLU A 47 14.94 -0.63 -21.05
N LEU A 48 15.70 -1.66 -20.68
CA LEU A 48 15.47 -2.46 -19.47
C LEU A 48 15.71 -1.64 -18.18
N ASN A 49 16.61 -0.66 -18.22
CA ASN A 49 16.83 0.26 -17.11
C ASN A 49 15.73 1.31 -17.00
N HIS A 50 15.07 1.70 -18.10
CA HIS A 50 13.96 2.66 -18.05
C HIS A 50 12.76 2.15 -17.24
N TRP A 51 12.54 0.84 -17.16
CA TRP A 51 11.49 0.25 -16.31
C TRP A 51 11.94 0.05 -14.86
N ALA A 52 13.26 -0.03 -14.62
CA ALA A 52 13.84 -0.12 -13.28
C ALA A 52 14.10 1.26 -12.67
N ASP A 53 14.15 2.31 -13.47
CA ASP A 53 14.35 3.70 -13.06
C ASP A 53 13.05 4.27 -12.50
N ARG A 54 12.73 3.85 -11.27
CA ARG A 54 11.60 4.36 -10.48
C ARG A 54 11.70 5.87 -10.21
N SER A 55 12.86 6.50 -10.42
CA SER A 55 13.05 7.93 -10.17
C SER A 55 12.18 8.82 -11.07
N ASN A 56 11.76 8.33 -12.24
CA ASN A 56 10.95 9.11 -13.19
C ASN A 56 9.44 9.10 -12.89
N TYR A 57 8.97 8.16 -12.04
CA TYR A 57 7.61 8.19 -11.48
C TYR A 57 7.57 8.90 -10.11
N ASP A 58 8.74 9.19 -9.56
CA ASP A 58 8.99 9.87 -8.29
C ASP A 58 9.29 11.37 -8.52
N SER A 59 8.82 11.96 -9.62
CA SER A 59 8.61 13.42 -9.68
C SER A 59 7.43 13.79 -8.77
N HIS A 60 7.53 13.37 -7.52
CA HIS A 60 6.78 13.94 -6.43
C HIS A 60 7.20 15.39 -6.35
N ASP A 61 6.24 16.28 -6.50
CA ASP A 61 6.36 17.66 -6.06
C ASP A 61 6.79 17.63 -4.59
N SER A 62 8.10 17.65 -4.35
CA SER A 62 8.72 17.79 -3.03
C SER A 62 8.26 19.07 -2.34
N ASP A 63 7.65 19.98 -3.10
CA ASP A 63 7.09 21.28 -2.67
C ASP A 63 5.56 21.30 -2.50
N SER A 64 4.81 20.22 -2.79
CA SER A 64 3.34 20.24 -2.64
C SER A 64 2.85 20.22 -1.17
N TRP A 65 3.78 20.07 -0.22
CA TRP A 65 3.53 20.03 1.22
C TRP A 65 4.42 21.04 1.96
N GLN A 66 4.46 22.31 1.49
CA GLN A 66 4.90 23.42 2.36
C GLN A 66 3.88 23.63 3.50
N TRP A 67 3.79 22.64 4.36
CA TRP A 67 2.94 22.67 5.54
C TRP A 67 3.49 23.69 6.51
N SER A 68 2.62 24.61 6.90
CA SER A 68 2.87 25.45 8.07
C SER A 68 3.12 24.56 9.28
N GLN A 69 3.88 25.05 10.25
CA GLN A 69 4.01 24.36 11.54
C GLN A 69 2.63 24.10 12.17
N PHE A 70 1.69 25.03 11.97
CA PHE A 70 0.31 24.88 12.41
C PHE A 70 -0.42 23.70 11.74
N ASP A 71 -0.19 23.48 10.44
CA ASP A 71 -0.82 22.39 9.69
C ASP A 71 -0.26 21.03 10.15
N LYS A 72 1.04 20.96 10.45
CA LYS A 72 1.69 19.78 11.03
C LYS A 72 1.09 19.42 12.38
N ASP A 73 0.99 20.38 13.29
CA ASP A 73 0.44 20.15 14.63
C ASP A 73 -1.04 19.75 14.57
N THR A 74 -1.79 20.31 13.61
CA THR A 74 -3.19 19.94 13.35
C THR A 74 -3.29 18.51 12.80
N ALA A 75 -2.44 18.15 11.83
CA ALA A 75 -2.40 16.81 11.26
C ALA A 75 -2.03 15.75 12.30
N ASP A 76 -1.05 16.03 13.17
CA ASP A 76 -0.67 15.17 14.29
C ASP A 76 -1.84 14.99 15.29
N THR A 77 -2.58 16.06 15.57
CA THR A 77 -3.76 15.99 16.45
C THR A 77 -4.86 15.14 15.81
N LEU A 78 -5.11 15.32 14.52
CA LEU A 78 -6.09 14.51 13.78
C LEU A 78 -5.68 13.04 13.73
N LEU A 79 -4.38 12.75 13.57
CA LEU A 79 -3.86 11.39 13.61
C LEU A 79 -4.14 10.70 14.95
N ARG A 80 -3.96 11.42 16.08
CA ARG A 80 -4.29 10.91 17.43
C ARG A 80 -5.78 10.65 17.58
N VAL A 81 -6.62 11.60 17.15
CA VAL A 81 -8.09 11.47 17.21
C VAL A 81 -8.58 10.31 16.36
N LEU A 82 -8.06 10.15 15.15
CA LEU A 82 -8.39 9.04 14.26
C LEU A 82 -7.94 7.70 14.83
N THR A 83 -6.76 7.64 15.43
CA THR A 83 -6.28 6.43 16.09
C THR A 83 -7.20 6.04 17.26
N ALA A 84 -7.60 7.00 18.11
CA ALA A 84 -8.55 6.76 19.19
C ALA A 84 -9.94 6.31 18.66
N LYS A 85 -10.45 6.92 17.59
CA LYS A 85 -11.70 6.49 16.94
C LYS A 85 -11.59 5.09 16.34
N ALA A 86 -10.46 4.75 15.74
CA ALA A 86 -10.22 3.45 15.14
C ALA A 86 -10.20 2.35 16.20
N VAL A 87 -9.54 2.62 17.34
CA VAL A 87 -9.53 1.74 18.51
C VAL A 87 -10.94 1.52 19.05
N LYS A 88 -11.75 2.59 19.21
CA LYS A 88 -13.14 2.47 19.65
C LYS A 88 -13.98 1.61 18.70
N ARG A 89 -13.84 1.83 17.38
CA ARG A 89 -14.57 1.06 16.36
C ARG A 89 -14.15 -0.42 16.37
N LEU A 90 -12.85 -0.70 16.49
CA LEU A 90 -12.34 -2.07 16.61
C LEU A 90 -12.88 -2.75 17.87
N LEU A 91 -12.89 -2.05 19.01
CA LEU A 91 -13.41 -2.59 20.26
C LEU A 91 -14.89 -2.99 20.13
N HIS A 92 -15.71 -2.17 19.46
CA HIS A 92 -17.11 -2.50 19.21
C HIS A 92 -17.26 -3.75 18.33
N GLN A 93 -16.46 -3.86 17.26
CA GLN A 93 -16.44 -5.05 16.40
C GLN A 93 -15.99 -6.30 17.15
N LEU A 94 -14.99 -6.18 18.03
CA LEU A 94 -14.52 -7.30 18.84
C LEU A 94 -15.56 -7.75 19.87
N MET A 95 -16.35 -6.83 20.45
CA MET A 95 -17.42 -7.22 21.38
C MET A 95 -18.49 -8.10 20.72
N GLU A 96 -18.73 -7.93 19.42
CA GLU A 96 -19.69 -8.76 18.66
C GLU A 96 -19.09 -10.09 18.21
N LEU A 97 -17.78 -10.14 17.96
CA LEU A 97 -17.10 -11.31 17.38
C LEU A 97 -16.42 -12.22 18.42
N ASP A 98 -15.69 -11.60 19.35
CA ASP A 98 -14.82 -12.29 20.32
C ASP A 98 -14.65 -11.42 21.58
N GLN A 99 -15.46 -11.75 22.59
CA GLN A 99 -15.51 -11.03 23.85
C GLN A 99 -14.17 -11.09 24.62
N PHE A 100 -13.38 -12.16 24.48
CA PHE A 100 -12.10 -12.29 25.18
C PHE A 100 -11.06 -11.33 24.61
N LYS A 101 -10.97 -11.24 23.28
CA LYS A 101 -10.13 -10.24 22.61
C LYS A 101 -10.57 -8.83 22.94
N ALA A 102 -11.88 -8.57 22.96
CA ALA A 102 -12.43 -7.27 23.34
C ALA A 102 -12.03 -6.87 24.76
N GLN A 103 -12.17 -7.79 25.72
CA GLN A 103 -11.81 -7.53 27.12
C GLN A 103 -10.30 -7.30 27.30
N TRP A 104 -9.47 -8.15 26.69
CA TRP A 104 -8.01 -7.98 26.72
C TRP A 104 -7.62 -6.63 26.11
N PHE A 105 -8.18 -6.29 24.95
CA PHE A 105 -7.86 -5.05 24.25
C PHE A 105 -8.32 -3.80 25.02
N ASN A 106 -9.47 -3.88 25.69
CA ASN A 106 -9.96 -2.81 26.57
C ASN A 106 -9.01 -2.59 27.76
N ASN A 107 -8.57 -3.67 28.41
CA ASN A 107 -7.60 -3.60 29.50
C ASN A 107 -6.27 -3.01 29.02
N TYR A 108 -5.78 -3.46 27.86
CA TYR A 108 -4.57 -2.90 27.25
C TYR A 108 -4.71 -1.39 26.96
N CYS A 109 -5.86 -0.95 26.44
CA CYS A 109 -6.13 0.47 26.18
C CYS A 109 -6.21 1.31 27.48
N SER A 110 -6.58 0.68 28.60
CA SER A 110 -6.60 1.36 29.91
C SER A 110 -5.19 1.62 30.46
N GLU A 111 -4.24 0.72 30.20
CA GLU A 111 -2.83 0.87 30.58
C GLU A 111 -2.05 1.74 29.59
N HIS A 112 -2.45 1.70 28.31
CA HIS A 112 -1.80 2.39 27.21
C HIS A 112 -2.83 3.19 26.41
N PRO A 113 -3.11 4.45 26.79
CA PRO A 113 -4.13 5.23 26.10
C PRO A 113 -3.74 5.50 24.64
N PRO A 114 -4.69 5.44 23.69
CA PRO A 114 -4.42 5.70 22.27
C PRO A 114 -4.15 7.18 21.94
N ALA A 115 -4.06 8.04 22.96
CA ALA A 115 -3.77 9.47 22.84
C ALA A 115 -2.40 9.73 22.18
N ASP A 116 -1.46 8.79 22.27
CA ASP A 116 -0.13 8.92 21.70
C ASP A 116 -0.07 8.62 20.18
N GLY A 117 -1.20 8.29 19.53
CA GLY A 117 -1.28 8.04 18.08
C GLY A 117 -0.39 6.88 17.63
N ASP A 118 0.66 7.17 16.87
CA ASP A 118 1.56 6.14 16.31
C ASP A 118 2.39 5.40 17.37
N LYS A 119 2.75 6.06 18.47
CA LYS A 119 3.50 5.38 19.54
C LYS A 119 2.65 4.27 20.19
N PHE A 120 1.34 4.46 20.24
CA PHE A 120 0.42 3.42 20.73
C PHE A 120 0.47 2.19 19.80
N LEU A 121 0.43 2.38 18.48
CA LEU A 121 0.53 1.28 17.52
C LEU A 121 1.86 0.55 17.62
N LEU A 122 2.97 1.27 17.76
CA LEU A 122 4.30 0.67 17.93
C LEU A 122 4.41 -0.14 19.22
N ARG A 123 3.79 0.30 20.32
CA ARG A 123 3.70 -0.50 21.55
C ARG A 123 2.85 -1.76 21.34
N LEU A 124 1.72 -1.62 20.64
CA LEU A 124 0.81 -2.74 20.36
C LEU A 124 1.46 -3.80 19.48
N PHE A 125 2.29 -3.41 18.50
CA PHE A 125 3.10 -4.34 17.72
C PHE A 125 4.16 -5.09 18.53
N LYS A 126 4.64 -4.50 19.63
CA LYS A 126 5.65 -5.10 20.51
C LYS A 126 5.05 -5.98 21.61
N ALA A 127 3.74 -5.91 21.82
CA ALA A 127 3.08 -6.68 22.87
C ALA A 127 3.12 -8.18 22.53
N PRO A 128 3.44 -9.06 23.51
CA PRO A 128 3.50 -10.50 23.27
C PRO A 128 2.11 -11.06 23.01
N SER A 129 2.04 -12.12 22.21
CA SER A 129 0.79 -12.89 22.05
C SER A 129 0.43 -13.58 23.36
N VAL A 130 -0.86 -13.60 23.67
CA VAL A 130 -1.41 -14.18 24.90
C VAL A 130 -2.44 -15.23 24.53
N VAL A 131 -2.36 -16.39 25.16
CA VAL A 131 -3.36 -17.45 25.01
C VAL A 131 -4.21 -17.49 26.26
N VAL A 132 -5.50 -17.24 26.12
CA VAL A 132 -6.48 -17.29 27.21
C VAL A 132 -7.27 -18.58 27.07
N ARG A 133 -7.12 -19.48 28.05
CA ARG A 133 -7.86 -20.75 28.08
C ARG A 133 -9.19 -20.55 28.79
N GLU A 134 -10.27 -20.86 28.10
CA GLU A 134 -11.60 -20.82 28.69
C GLU A 134 -11.89 -22.11 29.48
N VAL A 135 -12.16 -21.97 30.79
CA VAL A 135 -12.38 -23.11 31.68
C VAL A 135 -13.68 -23.85 31.38
N THR A 136 -14.71 -23.13 30.93
CA THR A 136 -16.05 -23.65 30.66
C THR A 136 -16.14 -24.44 29.36
N THR A 137 -15.52 -23.93 28.30
CA THR A 137 -15.65 -24.48 26.94
C THR A 137 -14.41 -25.29 26.54
N GLY A 138 -13.30 -25.16 27.29
CA GLY A 138 -12.04 -25.85 27.01
C GLY A 138 -11.32 -25.37 25.75
N THR A 139 -11.82 -24.31 25.11
CA THR A 139 -11.25 -23.68 23.93
C THR A 139 -10.18 -22.66 24.31
N ASP A 140 -9.06 -22.69 23.61
CA ASP A 140 -7.96 -21.75 23.78
C ASP A 140 -8.14 -20.57 22.81
N HIS A 141 -8.26 -19.36 23.35
CA HIS A 141 -8.37 -18.12 22.59
C HIS A 141 -6.99 -17.48 22.44
N THR A 142 -6.41 -17.55 21.24
CA THR A 142 -5.13 -16.90 20.93
C THR A 142 -5.34 -15.43 20.56
N ILE A 143 -4.73 -14.54 21.32
CA ILE A 143 -4.77 -13.09 21.12
C ILE A 143 -3.43 -12.64 20.56
N ASP A 144 -3.45 -12.17 19.31
CA ASP A 144 -2.27 -11.63 18.63
C ASP A 144 -2.38 -10.09 18.56
N PRO A 145 -1.64 -9.34 19.39
CA PRO A 145 -1.70 -7.88 19.41
C PRO A 145 -1.29 -7.23 18.10
N ALA A 146 -0.35 -7.83 17.37
CA ALA A 146 0.07 -7.36 16.05
C ALA A 146 -1.09 -7.38 15.03
N ASN A 147 -1.94 -8.42 15.07
CA ASN A 147 -3.13 -8.49 14.22
C ASN A 147 -4.13 -7.39 14.58
N LEU A 148 -4.30 -7.08 15.87
CA LEU A 148 -5.13 -5.96 16.31
C LEU A 148 -4.57 -4.63 15.82
N ALA A 149 -3.25 -4.41 15.89
CA ALA A 149 -2.60 -3.20 15.39
C ALA A 149 -2.84 -3.01 13.87
N HIS A 150 -2.72 -4.07 13.08
CA HIS A 150 -3.03 -4.04 11.66
C HIS A 150 -4.49 -3.65 11.39
N ARG A 151 -5.44 -4.17 12.18
CA ARG A 151 -6.86 -3.78 12.06
C ARG A 151 -7.09 -2.31 12.42
N VAL A 152 -6.42 -1.79 13.45
CA VAL A 152 -6.51 -0.36 13.79
C VAL A 152 -5.98 0.51 12.63
N ILE A 153 -4.88 0.13 11.99
CA ILE A 153 -4.33 0.84 10.83
C ILE A 153 -5.30 0.83 9.64
N GLN A 154 -5.92 -0.32 9.35
CA GLN A 154 -6.92 -0.45 8.29
C GLN A 154 -8.12 0.48 8.53
N ILE A 155 -8.71 0.40 9.73
CA ILE A 155 -9.85 1.25 10.10
C ILE A 155 -9.46 2.73 10.07
N ARG A 156 -8.25 3.07 10.50
CA ARG A 156 -7.71 4.44 10.44
C ARG A 156 -7.64 4.92 8.99
N ALA A 157 -7.16 4.10 8.05
CA ALA A 157 -7.11 4.43 6.63
C ALA A 157 -8.53 4.59 6.03
N ASP A 158 -9.46 3.69 6.35
CA ASP A 158 -10.84 3.78 5.87
C ASP A 158 -11.54 5.06 6.36
N MET A 159 -11.28 5.46 7.61
CA MET A 159 -11.81 6.73 8.13
C MET A 159 -11.13 7.94 7.46
N ALA A 160 -9.83 7.85 7.18
CA ALA A 160 -9.07 8.91 6.52
C ALA A 160 -9.62 9.23 5.13
N GLN A 161 -10.08 8.22 4.39
CA GLN A 161 -10.68 8.40 3.05
C GLN A 161 -11.92 9.30 3.04
N THR A 162 -12.61 9.44 4.19
CA THR A 162 -13.76 10.35 4.30
C THR A 162 -13.36 11.80 4.54
N LEU A 163 -12.08 12.08 4.79
CA LEU A 163 -11.53 13.42 4.96
C LEU A 163 -11.06 13.97 3.60
N VAL A 164 -11.36 15.24 3.33
CA VAL A 164 -11.12 15.87 2.01
C VAL A 164 -9.63 16.07 1.71
N GLU A 165 -8.79 16.38 2.71
CA GLU A 165 -7.43 16.90 2.47
C GLU A 165 -6.31 16.04 3.07
N LEU A 166 -6.63 15.08 3.93
CA LEU A 166 -5.67 14.35 4.76
C LEU A 166 -5.50 12.83 4.51
N PRO A 167 -6.14 12.16 3.52
CA PRO A 167 -5.92 10.71 3.30
C PRO A 167 -4.44 10.36 3.09
N LYS A 168 -3.74 11.13 2.24
CA LYS A 168 -2.34 10.87 1.87
C LYS A 168 -1.39 10.97 3.06
N TYR A 169 -1.57 11.96 3.94
CA TYR A 169 -0.73 12.09 5.13
C TYR A 169 -0.88 10.89 6.07
N ILE A 170 -2.10 10.43 6.28
CA ILE A 170 -2.37 9.29 7.16
C ILE A 170 -1.81 8.01 6.56
N GLU A 171 -1.88 7.83 5.25
CA GLU A 171 -1.21 6.73 4.56
C GLU A 171 0.31 6.76 4.74
N LEU A 172 0.93 7.93 4.60
CA LEU A 172 2.38 8.09 4.86
C LEU A 172 2.73 7.69 6.30
N GLN A 173 1.98 8.17 7.30
CA GLN A 173 2.22 7.79 8.69
C GLN A 173 1.95 6.29 8.95
N ASN A 174 0.91 5.71 8.34
CA ASN A 174 0.66 4.27 8.39
C ASN A 174 1.87 3.48 7.86
N THR A 175 2.40 3.88 6.69
CA THR A 175 3.56 3.20 6.10
C THR A 175 4.81 3.35 6.95
N GLU A 176 5.00 4.51 7.58
CA GLU A 176 6.13 4.76 8.47
C GLU A 176 6.07 3.90 9.73
N VAL A 177 4.89 3.77 10.36
CA VAL A 177 4.68 2.86 11.51
C VAL A 177 4.99 1.41 11.13
N LEU A 178 4.49 0.96 9.97
CA LEU A 178 4.75 -0.39 9.47
C LEU A 178 6.23 -0.59 9.15
N ARG A 179 6.90 0.41 8.56
CA ARG A 179 8.34 0.39 8.29
C ARG A 179 9.14 0.28 9.59
N GLN A 180 8.77 1.04 10.62
CA GLN A 180 9.40 0.97 11.94
C GLN A 180 9.20 -0.39 12.60
N HIS A 181 7.99 -0.96 12.50
CA HIS A 181 7.72 -2.30 12.99
C HIS A 181 8.57 -3.36 12.26
N LEU A 182 8.62 -3.32 10.94
CA LEU A 182 9.41 -4.26 10.12
C LEU A 182 10.90 -4.11 10.34
N THR A 183 11.42 -2.88 10.46
CA THR A 183 12.84 -2.67 10.77
C THR A 183 13.16 -3.25 12.15
N ALA A 184 12.33 -2.98 13.17
CA ALA A 184 12.51 -3.55 14.51
C ALA A 184 12.48 -5.09 14.53
N SER A 185 11.62 -5.72 13.71
CA SER A 185 11.58 -7.19 13.60
C SER A 185 12.67 -7.79 12.70
N THR A 186 13.14 -7.06 11.68
CA THR A 186 14.15 -7.57 10.74
C THR A 186 15.55 -7.64 11.36
N TYR A 187 15.91 -6.75 12.29
CA TYR A 187 17.18 -6.87 13.03
C TYR A 187 17.28 -8.17 13.85
N LEU A 188 16.15 -8.75 14.25
CA LEU A 188 16.10 -10.07 14.90
C LEU A 188 16.30 -11.21 13.87
N SER A 189 15.82 -11.06 12.64
CA SER A 189 15.95 -12.07 11.58
C SER A 189 17.31 -12.08 10.87
N GLY A 190 18.03 -10.94 10.88
CA GLY A 190 19.36 -10.81 10.26
C GLY A 190 20.54 -11.22 11.15
N SER A 191 20.31 -11.40 12.45
CA SER A 191 21.34 -11.76 13.43
C SER A 191 21.37 -13.24 13.81
N SER A 192 20.70 -14.13 13.05
CA SER A 192 20.94 -15.57 13.20
C SER A 192 22.31 -15.94 12.59
N GLU A 193 23.34 -15.73 13.39
CA GLU A 193 24.65 -16.33 13.24
C GLU A 193 24.51 -17.87 13.20
N GLN A 194 24.37 -18.45 12.01
CA GLN A 194 24.91 -19.77 11.66
C GLN A 194 24.75 -20.18 10.17
N GLY A 195 24.03 -19.42 9.34
CA GLY A 195 23.78 -19.82 7.93
C GLY A 195 24.67 -19.18 6.86
N TYR A 196 25.33 -18.05 7.11
CA TYR A 196 25.99 -17.27 6.05
C TYR A 196 27.30 -17.87 5.50
N LYS A 197 27.80 -18.97 6.06
CA LYS A 197 29.02 -19.64 5.59
C LYS A 197 28.80 -20.68 4.47
N GLU A 198 27.56 -20.91 4.01
CA GLU A 198 27.27 -21.93 2.99
C GLU A 198 26.72 -21.38 1.66
N ARG A 199 27.13 -20.17 1.24
CA ARG A 199 27.13 -19.85 -0.19
C ARG A 199 28.23 -20.66 -0.89
N ARG A 200 27.96 -21.95 -1.12
CA ARG A 200 28.72 -22.84 -2.01
C ARG A 200 28.88 -22.13 -3.35
N GLY A 201 30.12 -21.73 -3.65
CA GLY A 201 30.48 -21.16 -4.94
C GLY A 201 30.15 -22.12 -6.07
N TYR A 202 29.38 -21.65 -7.04
CA TYR A 202 29.10 -22.35 -8.30
C TYR A 202 30.27 -22.27 -9.31
N TYR A 203 31.51 -22.15 -8.84
CA TYR A 203 32.68 -22.31 -9.71
C TYR A 203 33.14 -23.76 -9.65
N ARG A 204 32.39 -24.66 -10.31
CA ARG A 204 32.90 -25.98 -10.65
C ARG A 204 33.82 -25.81 -11.86
N GLY A 205 35.12 -25.94 -11.62
CA GLY A 205 36.15 -25.88 -12.66
C GLY A 205 35.83 -26.85 -13.80
N ARG A 206 35.91 -26.35 -15.03
CA ARG A 206 35.73 -27.13 -16.27
C ARG A 206 36.85 -28.17 -16.37
N PRO A 207 36.57 -29.47 -16.54
CA PRO A 207 37.63 -30.46 -16.77
C PRO A 207 38.27 -30.18 -18.14
N GLN A 208 39.59 -30.00 -18.15
CA GLN A 208 40.38 -29.94 -19.39
C GLN A 208 40.48 -31.36 -19.96
N SER A 209 39.93 -31.57 -21.16
CA SER A 209 40.16 -32.78 -21.95
C SER A 209 41.54 -32.70 -22.62
N LYS A 210 42.36 -33.74 -22.44
CA LYS A 210 43.48 -34.06 -23.32
C LYS A 210 42.98 -34.85 -24.52
#